data_AF-A0A7J7HB60-F1
#
_entry.id   AF-A0A7J7HB60-F1
#
_cell.length_a   1.000
_cell.length_b   1.000
_cell.length_c   1.000
_cell.angle_alpha   90.00
_cell.angle_beta   90.00
_cell.angle_gamma   90.00
#
_symmetry.space_group_name_H-M   'P 1'
#
loop_
_entity.id
_entity.type
_entity.pdbx_description
1 polymer ?
#
loop_
_entity_poly.entity_id
_entity_poly.type
_entity_poly.pdbx_seq_one_letter_code
_entity_poly.pdbx_strand_id
1 'polypeptide(L)'
;MVEKGASVKIGAKIPSSLANLTELESLDLSRNQLSGEILPQLSQLTFLESLNVSHNHLTGPVPQGKEFDTFENNSYIGNSGLCGKPLLNLCGKSEASTPPPIVDAPAWGASLLQFGLDFVSRF
;
A
#
# COMPACT_ATOMS: atom_id res chain seq x y z
N MET A 1 33.86 11.44 7.36
CA MET A 1 32.47 11.50 6.89
C MET A 1 31.62 11.26 8.12
N VAL A 2 30.83 12.24 8.55
CA VAL A 2 29.95 12.06 9.72
C VAL A 2 28.69 11.41 9.17
N GLU A 3 28.50 10.11 9.39
CA GLU A 3 27.24 9.44 9.07
C GLU A 3 26.16 10.08 9.95
N LYS A 4 25.29 10.89 9.34
CA LYS A 4 24.09 11.40 10.01
C LYS A 4 23.02 10.31 10.02
N GLY A 5 23.28 9.23 10.76
CA GLY A 5 22.31 8.16 10.99
C GLY A 5 21.30 8.57 12.06
N ALA A 6 20.01 8.53 11.74
CA ALA A 6 18.94 8.68 12.71
C ALA A 6 18.54 7.29 13.24
N SER A 7 18.93 6.95 14.47
CA SER A 7 18.37 5.80 15.18
C SER A 7 17.15 6.26 15.97
N VAL A 8 15.95 6.07 15.42
CA VAL A 8 14.71 6.43 16.10
C VAL A 8 14.20 5.22 16.88
N LYS A 9 13.91 5.41 18.18
CA LYS A 9 13.23 4.42 19.01
C LYS A 9 11.73 4.49 18.69
N ILE A 10 11.33 3.74 17.67
CA ILE A 10 9.98 3.81 17.12
C ILE A 10 9.03 2.96 17.98
N GLY A 11 8.04 3.58 18.62
CA GLY A 11 6.94 2.83 19.22
C GLY A 11 6.00 2.32 18.14
N ALA A 12 5.96 1.01 17.86
CA ALA A 12 5.00 0.27 17.01
C ALA A 12 4.67 0.79 15.58
N LYS A 13 4.88 2.07 15.22
CA LYS A 13 4.52 2.71 13.94
C LYS A 13 5.54 3.80 13.60
N ILE A 14 5.82 3.99 12.32
CA ILE A 14 6.73 5.04 11.86
C ILE A 14 6.13 6.43 12.14
N PRO A 15 6.83 7.33 12.87
CA PRO A 15 6.31 8.64 13.21
C PRO A 15 6.34 9.57 11.99
N SER A 16 5.28 10.34 11.80
CA SER A 16 5.17 11.32 10.69
C SER A 16 6.23 12.42 10.75
N SER A 17 6.75 12.73 11.94
CA SER A 17 7.84 13.70 12.11
C SER A 17 9.11 13.32 11.36
N LEU A 18 9.27 12.05 10.99
CA LEU A 18 10.42 11.61 10.19
C LEU A 18 10.44 12.25 8.80
N ALA A 19 9.27 12.59 8.25
CA ALA A 19 9.16 13.33 6.99
C ALA A 19 9.73 14.76 7.07
N ASN A 20 9.94 15.31 8.27
CA ASN A 20 10.52 16.64 8.45
C ASN A 20 12.05 16.65 8.36
N LEU A 21 12.71 15.48 8.33
CA LEU A 21 14.16 15.37 8.23
C LEU A 21 14.61 15.45 6.77
N THR A 22 14.40 16.60 6.14
CA THR A 22 14.61 16.77 4.68
C THR A 22 16.04 16.50 4.23
N GLU A 23 17.04 16.60 5.11
CA GLU A 23 18.46 16.31 4.83
C GLU A 23 18.86 14.86 5.18
N LEU A 24 17.89 13.97 5.43
CA LEU A 24 18.19 12.58 5.80
C LEU A 24 18.67 11.79 4.58
N GLU A 25 19.90 11.27 4.65
CA GLU A 25 20.53 10.48 3.58
C GLU A 25 20.33 8.97 3.75
N SER A 26 20.27 8.50 4.99
CA SER A 26 20.19 7.06 5.30
C SER A 26 19.23 6.80 6.46
N LEU A 27 18.36 5.82 6.27
CA LEU A 27 17.37 5.38 7.25
C LEU A 27 17.34 3.85 7.34
N ASP A 28 17.85 3.33 8.44
CA ASP A 28 17.73 1.91 8.80
C ASP A 28 16.78 1.73 9.99
N LEU A 29 15.64 1.10 9.71
CA LEU A 29 14.62 0.69 10.67
C LEU A 29 14.41 -0.82 10.63
N SER A 30 15.33 -1.57 10.05
CA SER A 30 15.19 -3.01 9.88
C SER A 30 15.16 -3.77 11.21
N ARG A 31 14.54 -4.95 11.21
CA ARG A 31 14.49 -5.88 12.36
C ARG A 31 13.87 -5.25 13.62
N ASN A 32 12.80 -4.50 13.44
CA ASN A 32 12.00 -3.95 14.52
C ASN A 32 10.61 -4.61 14.55
N GLN A 33 9.76 -4.14 15.47
CA GLN A 33 8.37 -4.56 15.57
C GLN A 33 7.43 -3.48 15.01
N LEU A 34 7.85 -2.77 13.97
CA LEU A 34 7.02 -1.74 13.33
C LEU A 34 5.81 -2.36 12.67
N SER A 35 4.70 -1.65 12.68
CA SER A 35 3.42 -2.06 12.13
C SER A 35 2.70 -0.87 11.51
N GLY A 36 1.66 -1.15 10.73
CA GLY A 36 0.96 -0.13 9.96
C GLY A 36 1.68 0.22 8.66
N GLU A 37 1.32 1.35 8.08
CA GLU A 37 1.77 1.72 6.73
C GLU A 37 3.07 2.54 6.74
N ILE A 38 3.80 2.44 5.63
CA ILE A 38 4.87 3.40 5.35
C ILE A 38 4.20 4.69 4.90
N LEU A 39 4.34 5.75 5.71
CA LEU A 39 3.65 7.02 5.46
C LEU A 39 4.06 7.59 4.09
N PRO A 40 3.10 7.94 3.21
CA PRO A 40 3.41 8.54 1.91
C PRO A 40 4.24 9.82 2.02
N GLN A 41 4.16 10.53 3.15
CA GLN A 41 4.93 11.75 3.41
C GLN A 41 6.44 11.51 3.39
N LEU A 42 6.92 10.28 3.61
CA LEU A 42 8.35 9.96 3.53
C LEU A 42 8.89 10.10 2.09
N SER A 43 8.03 10.05 1.06
CA SER A 43 8.46 10.32 -0.31
C SER A 43 8.91 11.76 -0.56
N GLN A 44 8.75 12.65 0.42
CA GLN A 44 9.25 14.03 0.40
C GLN A 44 10.74 14.13 0.81
N LEU A 45 11.33 13.04 1.30
CA LEU A 45 12.74 12.99 1.70
C LEU A 45 13.64 12.86 0.45
N THR A 46 13.87 13.98 -0.23
CA THR A 46 14.55 14.00 -1.53
C THR A 46 16.05 13.70 -1.49
N PHE A 47 16.65 13.67 -0.29
CA PHE A 47 18.06 13.35 -0.10
C PHE A 47 18.27 11.91 0.36
N LEU A 48 17.19 11.12 0.52
CA LEU A 48 17.29 9.76 1.04
C LEU A 48 17.87 8.82 -0.02
N GLU A 49 19.11 8.39 0.20
CA GLU A 49 19.84 7.49 -0.69
C GLU A 49 19.77 6.03 -0.23
N SER A 50 19.55 5.80 1.07
CA SER A 50 19.46 4.46 1.63
C SER A 50 18.25 4.31 2.54
N LEU A 51 17.45 3.29 2.26
CA LEU A 51 16.30 2.88 3.06
C LEU A 51 16.37 1.39 3.36
N ASN A 52 16.22 1.01 4.62
CA ASN A 52 16.01 -0.36 5.03
C ASN A 52 14.91 -0.44 6.09
N VAL A 53 13.76 -1.01 5.73
CA VAL A 53 12.63 -1.27 6.64
C VAL A 53 12.33 -2.77 6.74
N SER A 54 13.27 -3.61 6.31
CA SER A 54 13.11 -5.06 6.27
C SER A 54 12.85 -5.67 7.65
N HIS A 55 12.24 -6.85 7.68
CA HIS A 55 11.95 -7.60 8.90
C HIS A 55 11.14 -6.79 9.94
N ASN A 56 10.00 -6.25 9.50
CA ASN A 56 8.99 -5.60 10.32
C ASN A 56 7.60 -6.19 10.00
N HIS A 57 6.54 -5.63 10.59
CA HIS A 57 5.14 -6.00 10.34
C HIS A 57 4.40 -4.89 9.57
N LEU A 58 5.09 -4.21 8.64
CA LEU A 58 4.50 -3.13 7.85
C LEU A 58 3.50 -3.68 6.82
N THR A 59 2.48 -2.88 6.53
CA THR A 59 1.34 -3.23 5.66
C THR A 59 1.05 -2.13 4.65
N GLY A 60 0.29 -2.43 3.60
CA GLY A 60 -0.18 -1.45 2.64
C GLY A 60 0.80 -1.18 1.48
N PRO A 61 0.51 -0.17 0.64
CA PRO A 61 1.34 0.14 -0.52
C PRO A 61 2.70 0.71 -0.12
N VAL A 62 3.75 0.30 -0.82
CA VAL A 62 5.05 0.99 -0.79
C VAL A 62 4.86 2.38 -1.44
N PRO A 63 5.20 3.48 -0.75
CA PRO A 63 5.12 4.83 -1.32
C PRO A 63 5.91 4.91 -2.61
N GLN A 64 5.41 5.71 -3.55
CA GLN A 64 6.13 6.02 -4.78
C GLN A 64 6.62 7.47 -4.69
N GLY A 65 7.76 7.73 -5.32
CA GLY A 65 8.45 9.01 -5.26
C GLY A 65 9.86 8.85 -5.82
N LYS A 66 10.48 9.97 -6.20
CA LYS A 66 11.76 9.94 -6.94
C LYS A 66 12.79 9.01 -6.30
N GLU A 67 13.01 9.16 -5.00
CA GLU A 67 13.97 8.37 -4.25
C GLU A 67 13.40 6.98 -3.89
N PHE A 68 12.11 6.91 -3.51
CA PHE A 68 11.45 5.65 -3.15
C PHE A 68 11.36 4.63 -4.28
N ASP A 69 11.26 5.11 -5.52
CA ASP A 69 11.23 4.30 -6.73
C ASP A 69 12.59 3.63 -7.01
N THR A 70 13.67 4.10 -6.37
CA THR A 70 15.04 3.55 -6.55
C THR A 70 15.37 2.41 -5.60
N PHE A 71 14.63 2.27 -4.50
CA PHE A 71 14.94 1.25 -3.50
C PHE A 71 14.57 -0.15 -3.99
N GLU A 72 15.43 -1.12 -3.71
CA GLU A 72 15.25 -2.51 -4.12
C GLU A 72 14.29 -3.27 -3.20
N ASN A 73 13.83 -4.44 -3.66
CA ASN A 73 13.03 -5.36 -2.85
C ASN A 73 13.67 -5.73 -1.49
N ASN A 74 15.01 -5.72 -1.42
CA ASN A 74 15.76 -6.02 -0.20
C ASN A 74 15.46 -5.03 0.93
N SER A 75 15.18 -3.77 0.61
CA SER A 75 14.80 -2.74 1.59
C SER A 75 13.49 -3.07 2.32
N TYR A 76 12.65 -3.94 1.76
CA TYR A 76 11.29 -4.19 2.22
C TYR A 76 11.03 -5.65 2.65
N ILE A 77 12.00 -6.55 2.45
CA ILE A 77 11.86 -7.99 2.70
C ILE A 77 11.39 -8.28 4.14
N GLY A 78 10.60 -9.32 4.33
CA GLY A 78 10.12 -9.71 5.67
C GLY A 78 8.90 -8.92 6.17
N ASN A 79 8.34 -8.01 5.38
CA ASN A 79 7.06 -7.37 5.63
C ASN A 79 5.97 -7.99 4.74
N SER A 80 5.22 -8.96 5.26
CA SER A 80 4.24 -9.74 4.47
C SER A 80 3.03 -8.94 3.99
N GLY A 81 2.69 -7.84 4.67
CA GLY A 81 1.54 -7.01 4.32
C GLY A 81 1.84 -5.90 3.30
N LEU A 82 3.10 -5.72 2.89
CA LEU A 82 3.45 -4.70 1.90
C LEU A 82 3.13 -5.17 0.48
N CYS A 83 2.76 -4.21 -0.36
CA CYS A 83 2.45 -4.40 -1.77
C CYS A 83 2.88 -3.20 -2.62
N GLY A 84 2.87 -3.34 -3.95
CA GLY A 84 3.32 -2.31 -4.88
C GLY A 84 4.82 -2.39 -5.18
N LYS A 85 5.26 -1.69 -6.22
CA LYS A 85 6.68 -1.71 -6.65
C LYS A 85 7.59 -1.22 -5.50
N PRO A 86 8.77 -1.83 -5.29
CA PRO A 86 9.42 -2.88 -6.09
C PRO A 86 8.94 -4.31 -5.78
N LEU A 87 7.97 -4.49 -4.89
CA LEU A 87 7.48 -5.82 -4.49
C LEU A 87 6.63 -6.45 -5.59
N LEU A 88 6.64 -7.80 -5.65
CA LEU A 88 5.79 -8.58 -6.55
C LEU A 88 4.32 -8.61 -6.11
N ASN A 89 4.06 -8.35 -4.83
CA ASN A 89 2.71 -8.33 -4.27
C ASN A 89 1.95 -7.12 -4.80
N LEU A 90 0.80 -7.33 -5.45
CA LEU A 90 -0.02 -6.25 -5.98
C LEU A 90 -1.02 -5.75 -4.94
N CYS A 91 -1.14 -4.43 -4.81
CA CYS A 91 -2.14 -3.83 -3.92
C CYS A 91 -3.56 -4.02 -4.48
N GLY A 92 -4.51 -4.31 -3.59
CA GLY A 92 -5.95 -4.31 -3.93
C GLY A 92 -6.45 -5.47 -4.79
N LYS A 93 -5.65 -6.51 -5.05
CA LYS A 93 -6.15 -7.73 -5.70
C LYS A 93 -6.55 -8.79 -4.67
N SER A 94 -7.67 -8.56 -3.99
CA SER A 94 -8.54 -9.68 -3.65
C SER A 94 -9.28 -10.04 -4.94
N GLU A 95 -8.91 -11.14 -5.60
CA GLU A 95 -9.75 -11.92 -6.50
C GLU A 95 -10.84 -11.14 -7.27
N ALA A 96 -10.44 -10.36 -8.28
CA ALA A 96 -11.37 -9.73 -9.21
C ALA A 96 -10.79 -9.76 -10.63
N SER A 97 -10.49 -10.96 -11.14
CA SER A 97 -10.13 -11.19 -12.55
C SER A 97 -10.37 -12.64 -12.98
N THR A 98 -11.54 -13.20 -12.69
CA THR A 98 -12.18 -14.19 -13.58
C THR A 98 -13.68 -13.94 -13.53
N PRO A 99 -14.36 -13.58 -14.64
CA PRO A 99 -15.81 -13.80 -14.70
C PRO A 99 -16.06 -15.30 -14.45
N PRO A 100 -17.15 -15.69 -13.77
CA PRO A 100 -17.51 -17.11 -13.64
C PRO A 100 -17.55 -17.75 -15.03
N PRO A 101 -17.16 -19.04 -15.17
CA PRO A 101 -17.27 -19.72 -16.45
C PRO A 101 -18.72 -19.58 -16.94
N ILE A 102 -18.87 -18.95 -18.11
CA ILE A 102 -20.14 -18.87 -18.83
C ILE A 102 -20.48 -20.31 -19.20
N VAL A 103 -21.29 -20.97 -18.38
CA VAL A 103 -21.96 -22.19 -18.79
C VAL A 103 -23.19 -21.78 -19.59
N ASP A 104 -23.25 -22.26 -20.83
CA ASP A 104 -24.22 -21.89 -21.86
C ASP A 104 -25.67 -21.88 -21.34
N ALA A 105 -26.31 -20.71 -21.34
CA ALA A 105 -27.75 -20.56 -21.14
C ALA A 105 -28.39 -20.13 -22.48
N PRO A 106 -29.42 -20.86 -22.98
CA PRO A 106 -29.99 -20.61 -24.29
C PRO A 106 -30.88 -19.36 -24.29
N ALA A 107 -30.73 -18.58 -25.36
CA ALA A 107 -31.43 -17.32 -25.59
C ALA A 107 -32.94 -17.52 -25.80
N TRP A 108 -33.76 -16.91 -24.93
CA TRP A 108 -35.08 -16.40 -25.30
C TRP A 108 -35.46 -15.24 -24.38
N GLY A 109 -35.83 -14.12 -25.01
CA GLY A 109 -36.72 -13.11 -24.41
C GLY A 109 -36.07 -11.81 -23.94
N ALA A 110 -35.87 -10.88 -24.88
CA ALA A 110 -35.81 -9.45 -24.57
C ALA A 110 -37.19 -8.90 -24.13
N SER A 111 -37.21 -7.65 -23.63
CA SER A 111 -38.36 -6.75 -23.36
C SER A 111 -39.09 -6.96 -22.02
N LEU A 112 -39.47 -5.96 -21.22
CA LEU A 112 -39.53 -4.49 -21.36
C LEU A 112 -39.59 -3.85 -19.95
N LEU A 113 -39.20 -2.57 -19.91
CA LEU A 113 -39.37 -1.57 -18.85
C LEU A 113 -40.70 -1.66 -18.08
N GLN A 114 -40.67 -1.54 -16.75
CA GLN A 114 -41.69 -0.79 -15.98
C GLN A 114 -41.17 -0.45 -14.57
N PHE A 115 -40.57 0.73 -14.40
CA PHE A 115 -40.57 1.42 -13.10
C PHE A 115 -41.72 2.42 -13.09
N GLY A 116 -42.60 2.30 -12.09
CA GLY A 116 -43.62 3.29 -11.76
C GLY A 116 -45.03 2.71 -11.82
N LEU A 117 -45.63 2.48 -10.65
CA LEU A 117 -46.77 3.26 -10.11
C LEU A 117 -47.26 2.63 -8.78
N ASP A 118 -47.23 3.48 -7.74
CA ASP A 118 -48.08 3.60 -6.55
C ASP A 118 -48.21 2.50 -5.47
N PHE A 119 -47.77 2.93 -4.28
CA PHE A 119 -47.94 2.30 -2.98
C PHE A 119 -49.40 2.37 -2.50
N VAL A 120 -49.91 1.20 -2.16
CA VAL A 120 -51.18 0.83 -1.51
C VAL A 120 -51.67 1.83 -0.44
N SER A 121 -52.93 2.29 -0.55
CA SER A 121 -53.81 2.47 0.62
C SER A 121 -55.29 2.55 0.21
N ARG A 122 -56.10 1.56 0.64
CA ARG A 122 -57.56 1.70 0.74
C ARG A 122 -58.14 0.68 1.73
N PHE A 123 -58.58 1.17 2.89
CA PHE A 123 -59.96 0.92 3.33
C PHE A 123 -60.86 1.90 2.58
#